data_AF-A0A1F2WS99-F1
#
_entry.id   AF-A0A1F2WS99-F1
#
_cell.length_a   1.000
_cell.length_b   1.000
_cell.length_c   1.000
_cell.angle_alpha   90.00
_cell.angle_beta   90.00
_cell.angle_gamma   90.00
#
_symmetry.space_group_name_H-M   'P 1'
#
loop_
_entity.id
_entity.type
_entity.pdbx_description
1 polymer ?
#
loop_
_entity_poly.entity_id
_entity_poly.type
_entity_poly.pdbx_seq_one_letter_code
_entity_poly.pdbx_strand_id
1 'polypeptide(L)'
;MEFKTLVGDLAHHNIHALNQLEPELKERVYSLFIPDRLFNTFNIDRGTFRNNDGERVVELIAPKRAGFATIELKESPTDRDCVFFLELADTPFFKLEITFLIVNDPRSPRFGIDLDDSGRRTKFGTARRNIAEEVRAMEAGLAPGQIRKGLGLLKDFLPRALRCLSAMGQDMLVAEPLTYHDAIIFERHGFKYIQGRRIMEKIDRSFQPGGELYSKLDGSSPFRQTGAGRTIRGRSWAIHDGVLGEPWKDIEMYRAMDRKADVCTFPDSVY
;
A
#
# COMPACT_ATOMS: atom_id res chain seq x y z
N MET A 1 -17.38 17.24 3.77
CA MET A 1 -17.71 18.65 3.51
C MET A 1 -16.81 19.21 2.42
N GLU A 2 -15.49 19.27 2.59
CA GLU A 2 -14.56 19.86 1.60
C GLU A 2 -14.68 19.32 0.17
N PHE A 3 -14.73 17.99 -0.02
CA PHE A 3 -14.93 17.40 -1.37
C PHE A 3 -16.21 17.93 -2.04
N LYS A 4 -17.36 17.86 -1.34
CA LYS A 4 -18.65 18.38 -1.85
C LYS A 4 -18.62 19.90 -2.07
N THR A 5 -17.88 20.64 -1.25
CA THR A 5 -17.68 22.08 -1.45
C THR A 5 -16.92 22.38 -2.75
N LEU A 6 -15.98 21.51 -3.15
CA LEU A 6 -15.19 21.69 -4.36
C LEU A 6 -15.97 21.33 -5.64
N VAL A 7 -16.68 20.21 -5.65
CA VAL A 7 -17.34 19.69 -6.87
C VAL A 7 -18.86 19.93 -6.90
N GLY A 8 -19.42 20.53 -5.85
CA GLY A 8 -20.86 20.73 -5.70
C GLY A 8 -21.63 19.44 -5.50
N ASP A 9 -22.91 19.45 -5.89
CA ASP A 9 -23.79 18.28 -5.85
C ASP A 9 -23.63 17.36 -7.07
N LEU A 10 -22.69 17.66 -7.98
CA LEU A 10 -22.43 16.82 -9.13
C LEU A 10 -21.86 15.46 -8.69
N ALA A 11 -22.50 14.42 -9.21
CA ALA A 11 -22.23 13.02 -8.93
C ALA A 11 -20.92 12.54 -9.60
N HIS A 12 -19.77 12.84 -8.99
CA HIS A 12 -18.48 12.28 -9.42
C HIS A 12 -18.24 10.93 -8.73
N HIS A 13 -18.87 9.88 -9.27
CA HIS A 13 -18.87 8.55 -8.64
C HIS A 13 -17.63 7.70 -8.95
N ASN A 14 -16.80 8.08 -9.92
CA ASN A 14 -15.67 7.28 -10.40
C ASN A 14 -14.47 8.17 -10.77
N ILE A 15 -13.30 7.54 -10.92
CA ILE A 15 -12.03 8.21 -11.26
C ILE A 15 -12.12 8.84 -12.65
N HIS A 16 -12.73 8.15 -13.61
CA HIS A 16 -12.95 8.71 -14.95
C HIS A 16 -13.69 10.06 -14.93
N ALA A 17 -14.72 10.21 -14.09
CA ALA A 17 -15.50 11.44 -13.94
C ALA A 17 -14.67 12.54 -13.25
N LEU A 18 -13.87 12.20 -12.23
CA LEU A 18 -12.93 13.15 -11.62
C LEU A 18 -11.87 13.63 -12.62
N ASN A 19 -11.43 12.74 -13.52
CA ASN A 19 -10.48 13.07 -14.57
C ASN A 19 -11.03 14.06 -15.61
N GLN A 20 -12.35 14.32 -15.65
CA GLN A 20 -12.93 15.35 -16.51
C GLN A 20 -12.86 16.77 -15.93
N LEU A 21 -12.59 16.92 -14.63
CA LEU A 21 -12.53 18.22 -13.97
C LEU A 21 -11.46 19.13 -14.61
N GLU A 22 -11.68 20.44 -14.54
CA GLU A 22 -10.69 21.43 -14.93
C GLU A 22 -9.41 21.29 -14.09
N PRO A 23 -8.21 21.55 -14.66
CA PRO A 23 -6.93 21.17 -14.05
C PRO A 23 -6.76 21.59 -12.59
N GLU A 24 -7.04 22.85 -12.26
CA GLU A 24 -6.85 23.40 -10.92
C GLU A 24 -7.81 22.76 -9.90
N LEU A 25 -9.06 22.55 -10.30
CA LEU A 25 -10.05 21.88 -9.45
C LEU A 25 -9.71 20.40 -9.27
N LYS A 26 -9.28 19.73 -10.34
CA LYS A 26 -8.86 18.33 -10.35
C LYS A 26 -7.72 18.12 -9.35
N GLU A 27 -6.68 18.95 -9.40
CA GLU A 27 -5.55 18.88 -8.48
C GLU A 27 -5.99 19.07 -7.03
N ARG A 28 -6.87 20.04 -6.76
CA ARG A 28 -7.42 20.27 -5.41
C ARG A 28 -8.25 19.10 -4.90
N VAL A 29 -9.00 18.42 -5.77
CA VAL A 29 -9.81 17.25 -5.38
C VAL A 29 -8.91 16.06 -5.06
N TYR A 30 -7.92 15.77 -5.92
CA TYR A 30 -7.00 14.65 -5.67
C TYR A 30 -6.10 14.89 -4.46
N SER A 31 -5.71 16.15 -4.17
CA SER A 31 -4.89 16.45 -3.00
C SER A 31 -5.58 16.13 -1.67
N LEU A 32 -6.91 15.99 -1.64
CA LEU A 32 -7.65 15.56 -0.44
C LEU A 32 -7.30 14.13 0.01
N PHE A 33 -6.79 13.29 -0.89
CA PHE A 33 -6.31 11.95 -0.57
C PHE A 33 -4.93 11.96 0.12
N ILE A 34 -4.18 13.06 0.05
CA ILE A 34 -2.84 13.15 0.63
C ILE A 34 -2.96 13.39 2.15
N PRO A 35 -2.30 12.58 3.00
CA PRO A 35 -2.31 12.78 4.45
C PRO A 35 -1.78 14.16 4.86
N ASP A 36 -2.51 14.86 5.74
CA ASP A 36 -2.12 16.21 6.13
C ASP A 36 -0.73 16.31 6.74
N ARG A 37 -0.36 15.24 7.45
CA ARG A 37 0.94 15.09 8.08
C ARG A 37 2.10 15.21 7.09
N LEU A 38 1.93 14.86 5.81
CA LEU A 38 2.99 15.01 4.81
C LEU A 38 3.29 16.46 4.53
N PHE A 39 2.25 17.28 4.28
CA PHE A 39 2.41 18.71 4.06
C PHE A 39 3.12 19.38 5.24
N ASN A 40 2.75 19.01 6.47
CA ASN A 40 3.37 19.59 7.66
C ASN A 40 4.81 19.09 7.88
N THR A 41 5.09 17.80 7.65
CA THR A 41 6.40 17.20 7.92
C THR A 41 7.47 17.68 6.94
N PHE A 42 7.07 17.92 5.69
CA PHE A 42 7.96 18.33 4.60
C PHE A 42 7.83 19.82 4.25
N ASN A 43 7.07 20.59 5.04
CA ASN A 43 6.81 22.02 4.83
C ASN A 43 6.35 22.33 3.39
N ILE A 44 5.35 21.58 2.92
CA ILE A 44 4.78 21.74 1.59
C ILE A 44 3.52 22.58 1.71
N ASP A 45 3.44 23.66 0.94
CA ASP A 45 2.24 24.48 0.85
C ASP A 45 1.13 23.73 0.10
N ARG A 46 -0.08 23.66 0.68
CA ARG A 46 -1.20 22.92 0.10
C ARG A 46 -1.82 23.56 -1.13
N GLY A 47 -1.68 24.87 -1.30
CA GLY A 47 -2.30 25.59 -2.41
C GLY A 47 -1.44 25.55 -3.67
N THR A 48 -0.12 25.49 -3.49
CA THR A 48 0.87 25.59 -4.57
C THR A 48 1.64 24.28 -4.79
N PHE A 49 1.59 23.37 -3.82
CA PHE A 49 2.37 22.13 -3.78
C PHE A 49 3.89 22.34 -3.82
N ARG A 50 4.33 23.50 -3.34
CA ARG A 50 5.75 23.85 -3.29
C ARG A 50 6.34 23.61 -1.90
N ASN A 51 7.58 23.13 -1.85
CA ASN A 51 8.38 23.04 -0.63
C ASN A 51 8.99 24.41 -0.27
N ASN A 52 9.80 24.47 0.79
CA ASN A 52 10.47 25.69 1.25
C ASN A 52 11.44 26.29 0.23
N ASP A 53 11.98 25.47 -0.67
CA ASP A 53 12.88 25.91 -1.74
C ASP A 53 12.10 26.42 -2.98
N GLY A 54 10.77 26.46 -2.87
CA GLY A 54 9.88 26.89 -3.95
C GLY A 54 9.73 25.84 -5.05
N GLU A 55 10.18 24.60 -4.84
CA GLU A 55 10.08 23.52 -5.82
C GLU A 55 8.72 22.83 -5.74
N ARG A 56 8.09 22.53 -6.89
CA ARG A 56 6.82 21.79 -6.91
C ARG A 56 7.09 20.29 -6.71
N VAL A 57 6.54 19.71 -5.65
CA VAL A 57 6.89 18.36 -5.20
C VAL A 57 5.72 17.38 -5.13
N VAL A 58 4.50 17.85 -5.43
CA VAL A 58 3.33 16.98 -5.66
C VAL A 58 3.02 16.97 -7.15
N GLU A 59 2.86 15.79 -7.73
CA GLU A 59 2.48 15.59 -9.12
C GLU A 59 1.20 14.75 -9.20
N LEU A 60 0.30 15.15 -10.10
CA LEU A 60 -0.93 14.43 -10.41
C LEU A 60 -0.89 13.95 -11.86
N ILE A 61 -1.01 12.63 -12.04
CA ILE A 61 -1.16 12.01 -13.36
C ILE A 61 -2.61 11.51 -13.46
N ALA A 62 -3.46 12.28 -14.11
CA ALA A 62 -4.90 12.02 -14.21
C ALA A 62 -5.43 12.28 -15.64
N PRO A 63 -5.09 11.43 -16.62
CA PRO A 63 -5.47 11.61 -18.01
C PRO A 63 -7.00 11.58 -18.20
N LYS A 64 -7.56 12.49 -18.99
CA LYS A 64 -9.03 12.60 -19.18
C LYS A 64 -9.68 11.28 -19.64
N ARG A 65 -9.00 10.42 -20.40
CA ARG A 65 -9.58 9.16 -20.91
C ARG A 65 -9.29 7.95 -20.02
N ALA A 66 -8.55 8.12 -18.93
CA ALA A 66 -8.19 7.04 -18.03
C ALA A 66 -9.24 6.83 -16.95
N GLY A 67 -9.44 5.58 -16.55
CA GLY A 67 -10.14 5.19 -15.32
C GLY A 67 -9.18 5.03 -14.15
N PHE A 68 -8.00 5.64 -14.20
CA PHE A 68 -7.03 5.66 -13.10
C PHE A 68 -6.46 7.06 -12.90
N ALA A 69 -5.92 7.30 -11.71
CA ALA A 69 -5.16 8.51 -11.39
C ALA A 69 -4.04 8.17 -10.40
N THR A 70 -2.92 8.86 -10.55
CA THR A 70 -1.74 8.69 -9.70
C THR A 70 -1.38 10.02 -9.04
N ILE A 71 -1.08 9.96 -7.74
CA ILE A 71 -0.55 11.09 -6.98
C ILE A 71 0.85 10.71 -6.50
N GLU A 72 1.83 11.53 -6.87
CA GLU A 72 3.20 11.41 -6.40
C GLU A 72 3.55 12.60 -5.52
N LEU A 73 4.19 12.34 -4.39
CA LEU A 73 4.79 13.36 -3.54
C LEU A 73 6.23 12.96 -3.24
N LYS A 74 7.17 13.88 -3.48
CA LYS A 74 8.60 13.75 -3.18
C LYS A 74 9.04 14.81 -2.16
N GLU A 75 10.24 14.66 -1.58
CA GLU A 75 10.83 15.74 -0.76
C GLU A 75 11.50 16.78 -1.66
N SER A 76 12.21 16.33 -2.70
CA SER A 76 12.73 17.12 -3.82
C SER A 76 12.29 16.51 -5.16
N PRO A 77 12.05 17.31 -6.23
CA PRO A 77 11.66 16.77 -7.54
C PRO A 77 12.69 15.80 -8.14
N THR A 78 13.96 15.95 -7.75
CA THR A 78 15.08 15.11 -8.23
C THR A 78 15.23 13.81 -7.46
N ASP A 79 14.47 13.61 -6.39
CA ASP A 79 14.49 12.37 -5.63
C ASP A 79 14.05 11.19 -6.49
N ARG A 80 14.78 10.09 -6.33
CA ARG A 80 14.51 8.83 -7.02
C ARG A 80 13.19 8.20 -6.57
N ASP A 81 12.95 8.16 -5.25
CA ASP A 81 11.82 7.45 -4.66
C ASP A 81 10.80 8.45 -4.11
N CYS A 82 9.51 8.18 -4.29
CA CYS A 82 8.46 9.00 -3.72
C CYS A 82 8.37 8.82 -2.20
N VAL A 83 8.07 9.90 -1.50
CA VAL A 83 7.63 9.88 -0.10
C VAL A 83 6.25 9.26 -0.01
N PHE A 84 5.36 9.63 -0.93
CA PHE A 84 4.01 9.09 -1.03
C PHE A 84 3.67 8.87 -2.50
N PHE A 85 3.18 7.68 -2.82
CA PHE A 85 2.64 7.34 -4.12
C PHE A 85 1.28 6.69 -3.90
N LEU A 86 0.26 7.19 -4.55
CA LEU A 86 -1.08 6.60 -4.54
C LEU A 86 -1.53 6.43 -5.97
N GLU A 87 -1.98 5.22 -6.31
CA GLU A 87 -2.73 4.96 -7.54
C GLU A 87 -4.13 4.48 -7.16
N LEU A 88 -5.12 5.14 -7.75
CA LEU A 88 -6.53 4.79 -7.63
C LEU A 88 -7.06 4.41 -9.02
N ALA A 89 -7.90 3.38 -9.08
CA ALA A 89 -8.50 2.93 -10.31
C ALA A 89 -9.99 2.59 -10.15
N ASP A 90 -10.72 2.77 -11.26
CA ASP A 90 -12.06 2.26 -11.46
C ASP A 90 -12.00 0.74 -11.68
N THR A 91 -12.84 0.02 -10.94
CA THR A 91 -13.04 -1.42 -11.15
C THR A 91 -14.18 -1.67 -12.16
N PRO A 92 -14.23 -2.85 -12.80
CA PRO A 92 -15.36 -3.24 -13.67
C PRO A 92 -16.73 -3.24 -12.98
N PHE A 93 -16.77 -3.28 -11.64
CA PHE A 93 -17.99 -3.30 -10.84
C PHE A 93 -18.38 -1.94 -10.26
N PHE A 94 -17.91 -0.84 -10.88
CA PHE A 94 -18.18 0.54 -10.46
C PHE A 94 -17.71 0.87 -9.03
N LYS A 95 -16.78 0.08 -8.48
CA LYS A 95 -16.07 0.37 -7.23
C LYS A 95 -14.73 1.02 -7.50
N LEU A 96 -14.14 1.62 -6.48
CA LEU A 96 -12.79 2.15 -6.52
C LEU A 96 -11.82 1.22 -5.80
N GLU A 97 -10.65 1.06 -6.40
CA GLU A 97 -9.55 0.26 -5.89
C GLU A 97 -8.32 1.15 -5.65
N ILE A 98 -7.60 0.87 -4.56
CA ILE A 98 -6.19 1.29 -4.43
C ILE A 98 -5.34 0.20 -5.06
N THR A 99 -4.79 0.48 -6.23
CA THR A 99 -3.89 -0.45 -6.93
C THR A 99 -2.48 -0.38 -6.35
N PHE A 100 -2.04 0.80 -5.94
CA PHE A 100 -0.76 0.99 -5.26
C PHE A 100 -0.81 2.08 -4.19
N LEU A 101 -0.19 1.80 -3.04
CA LEU A 101 0.12 2.78 -2.02
C LEU A 101 1.56 2.57 -1.54
N ILE A 102 2.41 3.57 -1.74
CA ILE A 102 3.77 3.58 -1.20
C ILE A 102 3.89 4.75 -0.24
N VAL A 103 4.46 4.49 0.93
CA VAL A 103 4.80 5.51 1.91
C VAL A 103 6.21 5.26 2.40
N ASN A 104 7.15 6.09 1.99
CA ASN A 104 8.55 6.00 2.37
C ASN A 104 8.96 7.14 3.30
N ASP A 105 9.85 6.85 4.23
CA ASP A 105 10.70 7.83 4.87
C ASP A 105 11.91 8.09 3.95
N PRO A 106 11.97 9.24 3.24
CA PRO A 106 13.06 9.54 2.30
C PRO A 106 14.42 9.63 2.99
N ARG A 107 14.42 9.88 4.31
CA ARG A 107 15.63 10.03 5.15
C ARG A 107 16.13 8.70 5.70
N SER A 108 15.37 7.61 5.52
CA SER A 108 15.80 6.26 5.90
C SER A 108 16.72 5.62 4.85
N PRO A 109 17.60 4.67 5.23
CA PRO A 109 18.40 3.92 4.27
C PRO A 109 17.56 3.28 3.17
N ARG A 110 18.09 3.28 1.95
CA ARG A 110 17.48 2.62 0.79
C ARG A 110 18.08 1.24 0.57
N PHE A 111 17.23 0.25 0.33
CA PHE A 111 17.61 -1.10 -0.06
C PHE A 111 17.19 -1.35 -1.51
N GLY A 112 18.13 -1.84 -2.32
CA GLY A 112 17.99 -1.99 -3.78
C GLY A 112 17.12 -3.14 -4.25
N ILE A 113 16.13 -3.58 -3.47
CA ILE A 113 15.34 -4.79 -3.78
C ILE A 113 14.43 -4.64 -5.02
N ASP A 114 14.21 -3.41 -5.48
CA ASP A 114 13.45 -3.10 -6.68
C ASP A 114 14.22 -3.39 -7.98
N LEU A 115 15.54 -3.60 -7.90
CA LEU A 115 16.43 -3.88 -9.03
C LEU A 115 17.27 -5.14 -8.78
N ASP A 116 17.51 -5.92 -9.83
CA ASP A 116 18.51 -6.99 -9.79
C ASP A 116 19.94 -6.47 -9.99
N ASP A 117 20.93 -7.36 -9.93
CA ASP A 117 22.36 -7.03 -10.08
C ASP A 117 22.70 -6.45 -11.47
N SER A 118 21.79 -6.55 -12.44
CA SER A 118 21.91 -5.96 -13.78
C SER A 118 21.08 -4.67 -13.94
N GLY A 119 20.52 -4.13 -12.85
CA GLY A 119 19.69 -2.92 -12.87
C GLY A 119 18.29 -3.11 -13.44
N ARG A 120 17.81 -4.34 -13.59
CA ARG A 120 16.47 -4.65 -14.13
C ARG A 120 15.45 -4.72 -12.99
N ARG A 121 14.23 -4.25 -13.25
CA ARG A 121 13.15 -4.28 -12.25
C ARG A 121 12.82 -5.71 -11.79
N THR A 122 12.74 -5.90 -10.48
CA THR A 122 12.38 -7.19 -9.85
C THR A 122 10.88 -7.47 -9.87
N LYS A 123 10.06 -6.42 -10.07
CA LYS A 123 8.59 -6.46 -9.97
C LYS A 123 8.12 -7.06 -8.64
N PHE A 124 8.56 -6.46 -7.53
CA PHE A 124 8.25 -6.94 -6.17
C PHE A 124 8.67 -8.39 -5.92
N GLY A 125 9.78 -8.83 -6.52
CA GLY A 125 10.28 -10.20 -6.40
C GLY A 125 9.60 -11.23 -7.30
N THR A 126 8.56 -10.86 -8.06
CA THR A 126 7.80 -11.82 -8.89
C THR A 126 8.49 -12.18 -10.20
N ALA A 127 9.34 -11.29 -10.74
CA ALA A 127 10.06 -11.54 -11.98
C ALA A 127 11.52 -11.94 -11.73
N ARG A 128 12.17 -11.28 -10.76
CA ARG A 128 13.57 -11.46 -10.36
C ARG A 128 13.72 -11.12 -8.89
N ARG A 129 14.80 -11.56 -8.25
CA ARG A 129 15.12 -11.20 -6.86
C ARG A 129 16.55 -10.69 -6.74
N ASN A 130 16.76 -9.74 -5.84
CA ASN A 130 18.08 -9.32 -5.39
C ASN A 130 18.24 -9.79 -3.94
N ILE A 131 18.72 -11.02 -3.78
CA ILE A 131 18.73 -11.71 -2.48
C ILE A 131 19.62 -10.96 -1.46
N ALA A 132 20.74 -10.40 -1.90
CA ALA A 132 21.64 -9.66 -1.02
C ALA A 132 20.96 -8.42 -0.43
N GLU A 133 20.27 -7.64 -1.25
CA GLU A 133 19.52 -6.47 -0.77
C GLU A 133 18.28 -6.85 0.03
N GLU A 134 17.61 -7.97 -0.29
CA GLU A 134 16.47 -8.47 0.49
C GLU A 134 16.89 -8.89 1.90
N VAL A 135 18.04 -9.56 2.05
CA VAL A 135 18.61 -9.90 3.36
C VAL A 135 18.92 -8.63 4.14
N ARG A 136 19.61 -7.65 3.53
CA ARG A 136 19.91 -6.36 4.18
C ARG A 136 18.65 -5.62 4.62
N ALA A 137 17.62 -5.60 3.77
CA ALA A 137 16.33 -4.97 4.08
C ALA A 137 15.65 -5.68 5.27
N MET A 138 15.59 -7.01 5.24
CA MET A 138 15.03 -7.83 6.32
C MET A 138 15.74 -7.57 7.65
N GLU A 139 17.07 -7.57 7.67
CA GLU A 139 17.88 -7.30 8.87
C GLU A 139 17.67 -5.88 9.42
N ALA A 140 17.40 -4.91 8.55
CA ALA A 140 17.01 -3.55 8.93
C ALA A 140 15.54 -3.43 9.39
N GLY A 141 14.80 -4.53 9.40
CA GLY A 141 13.41 -4.59 9.87
C GLY A 141 12.37 -4.22 8.81
N LEU A 142 12.72 -4.23 7.53
CA LEU A 142 11.76 -4.04 6.44
C LEU A 142 11.02 -5.35 6.13
N ALA A 143 9.82 -5.23 5.59
CA ALA A 143 9.03 -6.33 5.06
C ALA A 143 9.31 -6.52 3.54
N PRO A 144 8.92 -7.65 2.93
CA PRO A 144 9.09 -7.87 1.50
C PRO A 144 8.52 -6.71 0.66
N GLY A 145 9.23 -6.32 -0.40
CA GLY A 145 8.78 -5.23 -1.29
C GLY A 145 9.02 -3.81 -0.77
N GLN A 146 9.44 -3.64 0.50
CA GLN A 146 9.82 -2.33 1.03
C GLN A 146 11.27 -1.99 0.69
N ILE A 147 11.48 -0.88 -0.03
CA ILE A 147 12.82 -0.36 -0.34
C ILE A 147 13.34 0.61 0.73
N ARG A 148 12.45 1.15 1.56
CA ARG A 148 12.72 2.11 2.64
C ARG A 148 11.77 1.85 3.80
N LYS A 149 12.11 2.35 4.97
CA LYS A 149 11.20 2.34 6.11
C LYS A 149 10.01 3.24 5.80
N GLY A 150 8.80 2.84 6.18
CA GLY A 150 7.61 3.68 6.01
C GLY A 150 7.37 4.67 7.14
N LEU A 151 6.63 5.75 6.86
CA LEU A 151 6.24 6.79 7.84
C LEU A 151 5.02 6.41 8.71
N GLY A 152 4.45 5.22 8.50
CA GLY A 152 3.29 4.73 9.27
C GLY A 152 2.01 5.54 9.05
N LEU A 153 1.81 6.03 7.82
CA LEU A 153 0.72 6.97 7.48
C LEU A 153 -0.60 6.31 7.10
N LEU A 154 -0.70 4.98 7.09
CA LEU A 154 -1.96 4.31 6.71
C LEU A 154 -3.13 4.73 7.62
N LYS A 155 -2.87 4.92 8.92
CA LYS A 155 -3.84 5.45 9.89
C LYS A 155 -4.30 6.88 9.62
N ASP A 156 -3.46 7.68 8.95
CA ASP A 156 -3.73 9.08 8.59
C ASP A 156 -4.42 9.17 7.22
N PHE A 157 -3.99 8.31 6.29
CA PHE A 157 -4.48 8.20 4.92
C PHE A 157 -5.89 7.60 4.86
N LEU A 158 -6.12 6.44 5.47
CA LEU A 158 -7.33 5.67 5.25
C LEU A 158 -8.61 6.46 5.64
N PRO A 159 -8.68 7.16 6.79
CA PRO A 159 -9.85 7.98 7.11
C PRO A 159 -10.13 9.09 6.09
N ARG A 160 -9.08 9.65 5.45
CA ARG A 160 -9.23 10.68 4.40
C ARG A 160 -9.77 10.08 3.13
N ALA A 161 -9.16 8.98 2.68
CA ALA A 161 -9.62 8.24 1.52
C ALA A 161 -11.10 7.85 1.67
N LEU A 162 -11.48 7.24 2.80
CA LEU A 162 -12.88 6.84 3.05
C LEU A 162 -13.85 8.03 3.05
N ARG A 163 -13.46 9.20 3.56
CA ARG A 163 -14.31 10.41 3.48
C ARG A 163 -14.49 10.92 2.05
N CYS A 164 -13.43 10.90 1.25
CA CYS A 164 -13.52 11.32 -0.15
C CYS A 164 -14.39 10.35 -0.94
N LEU A 165 -14.13 9.05 -0.79
CA LEU A 165 -14.89 7.98 -1.45
C LEU A 165 -16.37 7.99 -1.04
N SER A 166 -16.67 8.17 0.25
CA SER A 166 -18.05 8.33 0.71
C SER A 166 -18.72 9.57 0.12
N ALA A 167 -18.00 10.68 -0.04
CA ALA A 167 -18.53 11.88 -0.72
C ALA A 167 -18.76 11.65 -2.21
N MET A 168 -17.98 10.76 -2.84
CA MET A 168 -18.20 10.24 -4.19
C MET A 168 -19.35 9.21 -4.26
N GLY A 169 -20.04 8.90 -3.17
CA GLY A 169 -21.13 7.91 -3.16
C GLY A 169 -20.67 6.46 -3.22
N GLN A 170 -19.38 6.18 -3.00
CA GLN A 170 -18.88 4.82 -2.83
C GLN A 170 -19.29 4.28 -1.45
N ASP A 171 -19.61 2.99 -1.40
CA ASP A 171 -19.96 2.24 -0.19
C ASP A 171 -18.80 1.39 0.33
N MET A 172 -17.78 1.14 -0.49
CA MET A 172 -16.59 0.38 -0.16
C MET A 172 -15.37 0.82 -0.98
N LEU A 173 -14.20 0.46 -0.45
CA LEU A 173 -12.89 0.60 -1.09
C LEU A 173 -12.28 -0.79 -1.25
N VAL A 174 -11.85 -1.14 -2.45
CA VAL A 174 -11.18 -2.41 -2.77
C VAL A 174 -9.67 -2.26 -2.67
N ALA A 175 -8.98 -3.32 -2.28
CA ALA A 175 -7.53 -3.42 -2.34
C ALA A 175 -7.08 -4.89 -2.47
N GLU A 176 -6.09 -5.10 -3.33
CA GLU A 176 -5.37 -6.38 -3.47
C GLU A 176 -4.02 -6.31 -2.75
N PRO A 177 -3.83 -6.98 -1.60
CA PRO A 177 -2.55 -6.98 -0.92
C PRO A 177 -1.50 -7.77 -1.72
N LEU A 178 -0.43 -7.10 -2.13
CA LEU A 178 0.66 -7.70 -2.90
C LEU A 178 1.50 -8.71 -2.09
N THR A 179 1.40 -8.65 -0.76
CA THR A 179 2.16 -9.51 0.16
C THR A 179 1.31 -9.94 1.35
N TYR A 180 1.75 -10.98 2.05
CA TYR A 180 1.06 -11.49 3.25
C TYR A 180 0.93 -10.43 4.36
N HIS A 181 1.99 -9.65 4.60
CA HIS A 181 1.94 -8.63 5.66
C HIS A 181 0.95 -7.50 5.34
N ASP A 182 0.80 -7.13 4.07
CA ASP A 182 -0.20 -6.13 3.65
C ASP A 182 -1.63 -6.59 3.98
N ALA A 183 -1.93 -7.87 3.75
CA ALA A 183 -3.24 -8.44 4.10
C ALA A 183 -3.52 -8.32 5.61
N ILE A 184 -2.55 -8.67 6.46
CA ILE A 184 -2.68 -8.54 7.93
C ILE A 184 -2.79 -7.06 8.35
N ILE A 185 -2.04 -6.16 7.71
CA ILE A 185 -2.16 -4.72 7.97
C ILE A 185 -3.56 -4.23 7.60
N PHE A 186 -4.13 -4.67 6.49
CA PHE A 186 -5.48 -4.30 6.07
C PHE A 186 -6.54 -4.83 7.03
N GLU A 187 -6.43 -6.07 7.52
CA GLU A 187 -7.29 -6.59 8.59
C GLU A 187 -7.31 -5.65 9.81
N ARG A 188 -6.12 -5.25 10.29
CA ARG A 188 -5.97 -4.31 11.41
C ARG A 188 -6.60 -2.94 11.15
N HIS A 189 -6.77 -2.56 9.90
CA HIS A 189 -7.43 -1.31 9.49
C HIS A 189 -8.92 -1.48 9.14
N GLY A 190 -9.49 -2.67 9.41
CA GLY A 190 -10.92 -2.94 9.30
C GLY A 190 -11.36 -3.38 7.91
N PHE A 191 -10.44 -3.84 7.07
CA PHE A 191 -10.76 -4.53 5.82
C PHE A 191 -11.25 -5.95 6.12
N LYS A 192 -12.08 -6.49 5.23
CA LYS A 192 -12.48 -7.90 5.19
C LYS A 192 -12.31 -8.46 3.78
N TYR A 193 -12.37 -9.77 3.65
CA TYR A 193 -12.12 -10.45 2.39
C TYR A 193 -13.34 -10.44 1.47
N ILE A 194 -13.10 -10.13 0.19
CA ILE A 194 -13.95 -10.57 -0.92
C ILE A 194 -13.62 -12.04 -1.20
N GLN A 195 -12.32 -12.35 -1.33
CA GLN A 195 -11.76 -13.69 -1.46
C GLN A 195 -10.46 -13.82 -0.67
N GLY A 196 -10.05 -15.06 -0.37
CA GLY A 196 -8.77 -15.35 0.28
C GLY A 196 -8.79 -15.58 1.79
N ARG A 197 -9.91 -15.35 2.49
CA ARG A 197 -10.00 -15.57 3.96
C ARG A 197 -9.58 -16.99 4.38
N ARG A 198 -10.08 -18.01 3.69
CA ARG A 198 -9.74 -19.42 3.99
C ARG A 198 -8.27 -19.74 3.77
N ILE A 199 -7.62 -19.07 2.81
CA ILE A 199 -6.17 -19.19 2.55
C ILE A 199 -5.41 -18.63 3.75
N MET A 200 -5.78 -17.43 4.21
CA MET A 200 -5.16 -16.78 5.36
C MET A 200 -5.31 -17.60 6.65
N GLU A 201 -6.50 -18.11 6.95
CA GLU A 201 -6.74 -19.00 8.09
C GLU A 201 -5.98 -20.33 7.98
N LYS A 202 -5.83 -20.88 6.77
CA LYS A 202 -5.01 -22.08 6.53
C LYS A 202 -3.54 -21.80 6.80
N ILE A 203 -3.02 -20.68 6.31
CA ILE A 203 -1.63 -20.26 6.52
C ILE A 203 -1.35 -20.13 8.01
N ASP A 204 -2.24 -19.47 8.77
CA ASP A 204 -2.05 -19.35 10.20
C ASP A 204 -1.97 -20.72 10.89
N ARG A 205 -2.94 -21.61 10.64
CA ARG A 205 -2.90 -22.98 11.16
C ARG A 205 -1.62 -23.71 10.79
N SER A 206 -1.13 -23.57 9.56
CA SER A 206 0.09 -24.26 9.12
C SER A 206 1.37 -23.69 9.74
N PHE A 207 1.37 -22.44 10.21
CA PHE A 207 2.48 -21.85 10.96
C PHE A 207 2.42 -22.14 12.47
N GLN A 208 1.34 -22.72 12.99
CA GLN A 208 1.27 -23.15 14.39
C GLN A 208 2.21 -24.35 14.65
N PRO A 209 2.66 -24.57 15.90
CA PRO A 209 3.49 -25.72 16.26
C PRO A 209 2.91 -27.05 15.76
N GLY A 210 3.72 -27.84 15.06
CA GLY A 210 3.31 -29.10 14.43
C GLY A 210 2.67 -28.96 13.04
N GLY A 211 2.45 -27.73 12.57
CA GLY A 211 1.97 -27.44 11.22
C GLY A 211 3.04 -27.62 10.13
N GLU A 212 2.59 -27.77 8.89
CA GLU A 212 3.48 -27.98 7.74
C GLU A 212 4.48 -26.82 7.54
N LEU A 213 4.00 -25.58 7.53
CA LEU A 213 4.86 -24.40 7.34
C LEU A 213 5.78 -24.19 8.53
N TYR A 214 5.33 -24.51 9.75
CA TYR A 214 6.17 -24.48 10.94
C TYR A 214 7.40 -25.39 10.79
N SER A 215 7.23 -26.61 10.27
CA SER A 215 8.35 -27.54 10.05
C SER A 215 9.34 -27.07 8.98
N LYS A 216 8.91 -26.19 8.06
CA LYS A 216 9.76 -25.60 7.01
C LYS A 216 10.54 -24.36 7.48
N LEU A 217 10.36 -23.93 8.73
CA LEU A 217 11.15 -22.86 9.36
C LEU A 217 12.42 -23.44 10.04
N ASP A 218 13.24 -24.08 9.22
CA ASP A 218 14.39 -24.91 9.60
C ASP A 218 15.75 -24.19 9.48
N GLY A 219 15.74 -22.91 9.12
CA GLY A 219 16.96 -22.13 8.88
C GLY A 219 17.64 -22.40 7.53
N SER A 220 16.99 -23.13 6.61
CA SER A 220 17.49 -23.39 5.24
C SER A 220 17.78 -22.13 4.42
N SER A 221 17.16 -20.99 4.77
CA SER A 221 17.46 -19.68 4.21
C SER A 221 17.40 -18.59 5.29
N PRO A 222 17.98 -17.39 5.05
CA PRO A 222 17.83 -16.24 5.94
C PRO A 222 16.37 -15.89 6.23
N PHE A 223 15.46 -16.22 5.31
CA PHE A 223 14.03 -15.91 5.40
C PHE A 223 13.20 -16.99 6.14
N ARG A 224 13.80 -18.15 6.45
CA ARG A 224 13.14 -19.33 7.06
C ARG A 224 13.70 -19.70 8.43
N GLN A 225 14.19 -18.70 9.17
CA GLN A 225 14.74 -18.92 10.50
C GLN A 225 13.67 -19.50 11.46
N THR A 226 14.13 -20.35 12.39
CA THR A 226 13.26 -20.88 13.44
C THR A 226 12.63 -19.74 14.22
N GLY A 227 11.30 -19.79 14.40
CA GLY A 227 10.54 -18.74 15.07
C GLY A 227 10.05 -17.61 14.18
N ALA A 228 10.44 -17.53 12.89
CA ALA A 228 9.93 -16.53 11.94
C ALA A 228 8.39 -16.52 11.86
N GLY A 229 7.76 -17.68 12.06
CA GLY A 229 6.29 -17.85 12.11
C GLY A 229 5.57 -17.10 13.24
N ARG A 230 6.29 -16.49 14.19
CA ARG A 230 5.70 -15.72 15.32
C ARG A 230 5.45 -14.25 14.99
N THR A 231 6.00 -13.74 13.89
CA THR A 231 5.86 -12.34 13.51
C THR A 231 5.25 -12.20 12.11
N ILE A 232 4.58 -11.08 11.87
CA ILE A 232 4.01 -10.76 10.56
C ILE A 232 5.13 -10.69 9.51
N ARG A 233 6.21 -9.97 9.82
CA ARG A 233 7.36 -9.85 8.90
C ARG A 233 8.02 -11.20 8.64
N GLY A 234 8.25 -12.02 9.67
CA GLY A 234 8.85 -13.33 9.50
C GLY A 234 8.01 -14.27 8.64
N ARG A 235 6.69 -14.35 8.86
CA ARG A 235 5.78 -15.10 7.98
C ARG A 235 5.82 -14.56 6.55
N SER A 236 5.78 -13.24 6.38
CA SER A 236 5.79 -12.62 5.05
C SER A 236 7.09 -12.89 4.29
N TRP A 237 8.25 -12.83 4.95
CA TRP A 237 9.54 -13.16 4.33
C TRP A 237 9.63 -14.64 3.97
N ALA A 238 9.17 -15.55 4.83
CA ALA A 238 9.14 -16.97 4.51
C ALA A 238 8.22 -17.27 3.30
N ILE A 239 7.06 -16.60 3.23
CA ILE A 239 6.13 -16.69 2.08
C ILE A 239 6.75 -16.12 0.82
N HIS A 240 7.40 -14.95 0.89
CA HIS A 240 8.15 -14.35 -0.22
C HIS A 240 9.27 -15.28 -0.71
N ASP A 241 9.89 -16.01 0.21
CA ASP A 241 10.89 -17.02 -0.08
C ASP A 241 10.32 -18.35 -0.61
N GLY A 242 9.00 -18.44 -0.81
CA GLY A 242 8.34 -19.58 -1.42
C GLY A 242 8.04 -20.75 -0.47
N VAL A 243 7.97 -20.52 0.85
CA VAL A 243 7.68 -21.60 1.83
C VAL A 243 6.33 -22.29 1.58
N LEU A 244 5.38 -21.60 0.94
CA LEU A 244 4.08 -22.14 0.56
C LEU A 244 4.17 -23.23 -0.51
N GLY A 245 5.23 -23.24 -1.32
CA GLY A 245 5.36 -24.11 -2.50
C GLY A 245 4.53 -23.65 -3.72
N GLU A 246 3.74 -22.59 -3.57
CA GLU A 246 2.94 -21.96 -4.62
C GLU A 246 3.01 -20.43 -4.50
N PRO A 247 2.73 -19.68 -5.58
CA PRO A 247 2.72 -18.22 -5.53
C PRO A 247 1.68 -17.68 -4.54
N TRP A 248 2.05 -16.61 -3.83
CA TRP A 248 1.11 -15.81 -3.04
C TRP A 248 0.19 -15.02 -3.98
N LYS A 249 -1.11 -15.34 -3.99
CA LYS A 249 -2.13 -14.70 -4.86
C LYS A 249 -3.55 -15.00 -4.35
N ASP A 250 -4.55 -14.55 -5.11
CA ASP A 250 -5.98 -14.84 -4.90
C ASP A 250 -6.53 -14.27 -3.58
N ILE A 251 -5.98 -13.12 -3.16
CA ILE A 251 -6.45 -12.34 -2.01
C ILE A 251 -6.97 -11.00 -2.50
N GLU A 252 -8.25 -10.73 -2.21
CA GLU A 252 -8.88 -9.46 -2.52
C GLU A 252 -9.68 -9.03 -1.29
N MET A 253 -9.49 -7.79 -0.88
CA MET A 253 -10.05 -7.25 0.35
C MET A 253 -10.85 -5.98 0.07
N TYR A 254 -11.76 -5.66 0.98
CA TYR A 254 -12.49 -4.40 0.94
C TYR A 254 -12.70 -3.79 2.31
N ARG A 255 -12.78 -2.46 2.33
CA ARG A 255 -13.10 -1.63 3.48
C ARG A 255 -14.45 -0.95 3.25
N ALA A 256 -15.47 -1.35 3.98
CA ALA A 256 -16.76 -0.64 3.98
C ALA A 256 -16.61 0.77 4.58
N MET A 257 -17.29 1.76 4.01
CA MET A 257 -17.13 3.16 4.43
C MET A 257 -17.61 3.42 5.87
N ASP A 258 -18.73 2.80 6.25
CA ASP A 258 -19.47 3.07 7.49
C ASP A 258 -19.03 2.22 8.68
N ARG A 259 -18.55 1.00 8.44
CA ARG A 259 -18.25 0.02 9.50
C ARG A 259 -16.92 -0.67 9.30
N LYS A 260 -16.06 -0.65 10.33
CA LYS A 260 -14.85 -1.48 10.41
C LYS A 260 -15.22 -2.95 10.59
N ALA A 261 -14.62 -3.82 9.78
CA ALA A 261 -14.68 -5.25 10.04
C ALA A 261 -13.76 -5.62 11.19
N ASP A 262 -14.12 -6.65 11.95
CA ASP A 262 -13.29 -7.24 12.98
C ASP A 262 -12.83 -8.62 12.49
N VAL A 263 -11.86 -8.60 11.58
CA VAL A 263 -11.26 -9.80 11.01
C VAL A 263 -9.83 -9.88 11.52
N CYS A 264 -9.45 -11.07 12.01
CA CYS A 264 -8.10 -11.36 12.45
C CYS A 264 -7.78 -12.81 12.06
N THR A 265 -6.92 -12.99 11.06
CA THR A 265 -6.47 -14.31 10.63
C THR A 265 -5.09 -14.68 11.16
N PHE A 266 -4.42 -13.77 11.86
CA PHE A 266 -3.22 -14.05 12.64
C PHE A 266 -3.36 -13.48 14.06
N PRO A 267 -4.01 -14.23 14.97
CA PRO A 267 -4.12 -13.88 16.38
C PRO A 267 -2.75 -13.72 17.04
N ASP A 268 -2.66 -12.84 18.04
CA ASP A 268 -1.44 -12.57 18.82
C ASP A 268 -0.22 -12.12 17.98
N SER A 269 -0.50 -11.62 16.77
CA SER A 269 0.53 -11.25 15.81
C SER A 269 1.43 -10.11 16.31
N VAL A 270 2.73 -10.36 16.33
CA VAL A 270 3.77 -9.33 16.53
C VAL A 270 4.23 -8.81 15.17
N TYR A 271 4.41 -7.50 15.02
CA TYR A 271 4.88 -6.92 13.77
C TYR A 271 6.38 -7.14 13.56
#